data_AF-A0A1V4RLF8-F1
#
_entry.id   AF-A0A1V4RLF8-F1
#
_cell.length_a   1.000
_cell.length_b   1.000
_cell.length_c   1.000
_cell.angle_alpha   90.00
_cell.angle_beta   90.00
_cell.angle_gamma   90.00
#
_symmetry.space_group_name_H-M   'P 1'
#
loop_
_entity.id
_entity.type
_entity.pdbx_description
1 polymer ?
#
loop_
_entity_poly.entity_id
_entity_poly.type
_entity_poly.pdbx_seq_one_letter_code
_entity_poly.pdbx_strand_id
1 'polypeptide(L)'
;MTSEKIEEDLGYVKSLVDKSERIMNPPSVFILWAAIIAVGFSLVDFAPKYVGFFWMIASPLGGLLSGFLGRKTGRARGQLDAGTGKKHAIYWSGLLTITILAVLLGIRGFIHGAVISQVILLVVAMGWWGAGVLFDRYFLYLAGIMMAGFTAALFLDRYVWTAMGMLLAITLTAVAVHKGKKNASGAQ
;
A
#
# COMPACT_ATOMS: atom_id res chain seq x y z
N MET A 1 20.37 -20.25 38.98
CA MET A 1 19.45 -20.12 37.83
C MET A 1 19.87 -21.14 36.79
N THR A 2 18.95 -21.93 36.27
CA THR A 2 19.20 -22.96 35.26
C THR A 2 19.25 -22.34 33.86
N SER A 3 20.10 -22.91 32.98
CA SER A 3 20.32 -22.40 31.62
C SER A 3 19.04 -22.27 30.78
N GLU A 4 18.08 -23.18 30.97
CA GLU A 4 16.76 -23.14 30.30
C GLU A 4 15.97 -21.87 30.59
N LYS A 5 15.97 -21.37 31.83
CA LYS A 5 15.23 -20.14 32.18
C LYS A 5 15.80 -18.91 31.48
N ILE A 6 17.12 -18.87 31.29
CA ILE A 6 17.79 -17.75 30.61
C ILE A 6 17.45 -17.78 29.11
N GLU A 7 17.41 -18.97 28.50
CA GLU A 7 17.05 -19.12 27.09
C GLU A 7 15.57 -18.80 26.83
N GLU A 8 14.67 -19.18 27.74
CA GLU A 8 13.26 -18.85 27.69
C GLU A 8 12.99 -17.35 27.88
N ASP A 9 13.66 -16.72 28.86
CA ASP A 9 13.57 -15.27 29.08
C ASP A 9 14.14 -14.48 27.90
N LEU A 10 15.24 -14.93 27.30
CA LEU A 10 15.80 -14.33 26.08
C LEU A 10 14.86 -14.50 24.88
N GLY A 11 14.24 -15.67 24.73
CA GLY A 11 13.23 -15.93 23.71
C GLY A 11 12.01 -15.02 23.88
N TYR A 12 11.56 -14.84 25.12
CA TYR A 12 10.45 -13.95 25.47
C TYR A 12 10.79 -12.48 25.19
N VAL A 13 11.95 -11.99 25.66
CA VAL A 13 12.43 -10.62 25.39
C VAL A 13 12.58 -10.39 23.89
N LYS A 14 13.18 -11.34 23.16
CA LYS A 14 13.28 -11.27 21.69
C LYS A 14 11.90 -11.18 21.04
N SER A 15 10.93 -11.99 21.47
CA SER A 15 9.57 -11.94 20.93
C SER A 15 8.86 -10.62 21.24
N LEU A 16 9.12 -10.02 22.39
CA LEU A 16 8.59 -8.70 22.77
C LEU A 16 9.24 -7.58 21.97
N VAL A 17 10.56 -7.64 21.79
CA VAL A 17 11.33 -6.70 20.95
C VAL A 17 10.83 -6.79 19.51
N ASP A 18 10.74 -7.99 18.93
CA ASP A 18 10.22 -8.22 17.57
C ASP A 18 8.77 -7.70 17.40
N LYS A 19 7.95 -7.81 18.44
CA LYS A 19 6.56 -7.33 18.45
C LYS A 19 6.48 -5.81 18.58
N SER A 20 7.42 -5.19 19.31
CA SER A 20 7.56 -3.74 19.45
C SER A 20 8.20 -3.08 18.22
N GLU A 21 9.07 -3.80 17.52
CA GLU A 21 9.72 -3.38 16.27
C GLU A 21 8.84 -3.54 15.03
N ARG A 22 7.61 -4.05 15.13
CA ARG A 22 6.67 -4.07 14.00
C ARG A 22 6.35 -2.63 13.57
N ILE A 23 7.13 -2.16 12.60
CA ILE A 23 7.10 -0.81 12.05
C ILE A 23 5.75 -0.56 11.41
N MET A 24 4.90 0.17 12.12
CA MET A 24 3.63 0.63 11.58
C MET A 24 3.89 1.77 10.58
N ASN A 25 3.43 1.58 9.34
CA ASN A 25 3.39 2.67 8.36
C ASN A 25 2.73 3.92 8.98
N PRO A 26 3.30 5.13 8.77
CA PRO A 26 2.77 6.35 9.36
C PRO A 26 1.32 6.59 8.89
N PRO A 27 0.40 7.07 9.75
CA PRO A 27 -0.96 7.45 9.35
C PRO A 27 -1.01 8.39 8.14
N SER A 28 -0.03 9.30 8.04
CA SER A 28 0.08 10.26 6.93
C SER A 28 0.26 9.60 5.56
N VAL A 29 0.89 8.42 5.50
CA VAL A 29 1.05 7.67 4.24
C VAL A 29 -0.30 7.15 3.77
N PHE A 30 -1.14 6.66 4.68
CA PHE A 30 -2.49 6.19 4.33
C PHE A 30 -3.38 7.34 3.84
N ILE A 31 -3.30 8.53 4.46
CA ILE A 31 -4.04 9.72 4.00
C ILE A 31 -3.57 10.19 2.61
N LEU A 32 -2.27 10.22 2.38
CA LEU A 32 -1.70 10.55 1.07
C LEU A 32 -2.28 9.64 -0.03
N TRP A 33 -2.22 8.33 0.20
CA TRP A 33 -2.73 7.37 -0.78
C TRP A 33 -4.26 7.37 -0.89
N ALA A 34 -5.00 7.68 0.18
CA ALA A 34 -6.45 7.86 0.12
C ALA A 34 -6.83 8.96 -0.88
N ALA A 35 -6.16 10.11 -0.82
CA ALA A 35 -6.40 11.21 -1.74
C ALA A 35 -6.02 10.85 -3.19
N ILE A 36 -4.84 10.26 -3.39
CA ILE A 36 -4.37 9.85 -4.73
C ILE A 36 -5.31 8.82 -5.35
N ILE A 37 -5.73 7.81 -4.59
CA ILE A 37 -6.60 6.73 -5.06
C ILE A 37 -7.99 7.25 -5.38
N ALA A 38 -8.58 8.08 -4.51
CA ALA A 38 -9.90 8.67 -4.76
C ALA A 38 -9.93 9.41 -6.11
N VAL A 39 -8.92 10.24 -6.38
CA VAL A 39 -8.81 10.97 -7.65
C VAL A 39 -8.51 10.01 -8.82
N GLY A 40 -7.48 9.19 -8.69
CA GLY A 40 -6.97 8.35 -9.78
C GLY A 40 -7.98 7.31 -10.28
N PHE A 41 -8.77 6.72 -9.38
CA PHE A 41 -9.82 5.79 -9.75
C PHE A 41 -11.05 6.49 -10.32
N SER A 42 -11.43 7.65 -9.78
CA SER A 42 -12.53 8.45 -10.35
C SER A 42 -12.24 8.89 -11.78
N LEU A 43 -10.98 9.20 -12.09
CA LEU A 43 -10.57 9.55 -13.45
C LEU A 43 -10.84 8.43 -14.47
N VAL A 44 -10.87 7.16 -14.07
CA VAL A 44 -11.15 6.05 -15.00
C VAL A 44 -12.56 6.14 -15.57
N ASP A 45 -13.55 6.48 -14.73
CA ASP A 45 -14.94 6.60 -15.17
C ASP A 45 -15.25 7.96 -15.81
N PHE A 46 -14.69 9.05 -15.27
CA PHE A 46 -15.09 10.41 -15.66
C PHE A 46 -14.17 11.06 -16.70
N ALA A 47 -12.88 10.69 -16.74
CA ALA A 47 -11.91 11.31 -17.64
C ALA A 47 -10.76 10.35 -18.02
N PRO A 48 -11.06 9.22 -18.68
CA PRO A 48 -10.10 8.12 -18.91
C PRO A 48 -8.83 8.55 -19.64
N LYS A 49 -8.93 9.58 -20.51
CA LYS A 49 -7.79 10.18 -21.22
C LYS A 49 -6.67 10.73 -20.32
N TYR A 50 -6.98 11.09 -19.07
CA TYR A 50 -6.00 11.65 -18.13
C TYR A 50 -5.44 10.63 -17.15
N VAL A 51 -5.98 9.40 -17.12
CA VAL A 51 -5.59 8.35 -16.15
C VAL A 51 -4.11 8.04 -16.24
N GLY A 52 -3.60 7.80 -17.45
CA GLY A 52 -2.18 7.48 -17.66
C GLY A 52 -1.25 8.59 -17.16
N PHE A 53 -1.54 9.84 -17.53
CA PHE A 53 -0.76 11.00 -17.09
C PHE A 53 -0.81 11.21 -15.58
N PHE A 54 -2.01 11.09 -14.99
CA PHE A 54 -2.19 11.20 -13.55
C PHE A 54 -1.32 10.18 -12.82
N TRP A 55 -1.41 8.89 -13.17
CA TRP A 55 -0.65 7.84 -12.48
C TRP A 55 0.85 7.91 -12.77
N MET A 56 1.27 8.38 -13.93
CA MET A 56 2.68 8.60 -14.26
C MET A 56 3.34 9.64 -13.34
N ILE A 57 2.58 10.63 -12.86
CA ILE A 57 3.07 11.69 -11.97
C ILE A 57 2.80 11.32 -10.51
N ALA A 58 1.57 10.93 -10.19
CA ALA A 58 1.12 10.67 -8.83
C ALA A 58 1.81 9.44 -8.20
N SER A 59 2.13 8.39 -8.97
CA SER A 59 2.76 7.18 -8.39
C SER A 59 4.20 7.44 -7.93
N PRO A 60 5.09 8.04 -8.75
CA PRO A 60 6.44 8.38 -8.31
C PRO A 60 6.43 9.40 -7.17
N LEU A 61 5.61 10.46 -7.27
CA LEU A 61 5.49 11.45 -6.20
C LEU A 61 4.95 10.83 -4.91
N GLY A 62 3.92 9.99 -5.00
CA GLY A 62 3.35 9.25 -3.87
C GLY A 62 4.40 8.35 -3.20
N GLY A 63 5.21 7.65 -3.98
CA GLY A 63 6.33 6.85 -3.48
C GLY A 63 7.40 7.67 -2.77
N LEU A 64 7.85 8.77 -3.36
CA LEU A 64 8.84 9.67 -2.78
C LEU A 64 8.34 10.30 -1.48
N LEU A 65 7.11 10.81 -1.47
CA LEU A 65 6.47 11.39 -0.29
C LEU A 65 6.27 10.33 0.81
N SER A 66 5.90 9.10 0.44
CA SER A 66 5.79 7.99 1.39
C SER A 66 7.14 7.69 2.07
N GLY A 67 8.23 7.66 1.29
CA GLY A 67 9.58 7.47 1.82
C GLY A 67 10.02 8.62 2.73
N PHE A 68 9.74 9.87 2.34
CA PHE A 68 10.03 11.04 3.16
C PHE A 68 9.26 11.03 4.48
N LEU A 69 7.95 10.76 4.45
CA LEU A 69 7.09 10.66 5.64
C LEU A 69 7.51 9.50 6.56
N GLY A 70 7.88 8.36 5.97
CA GLY A 70 8.43 7.21 6.68
C GLY A 70 9.72 7.57 7.40
N ARG A 71 10.68 8.19 6.70
CA ARG A 71 11.96 8.61 7.28
C ARG A 71 11.79 9.67 8.37
N LYS A 72 10.92 10.66 8.17
CA LYS A 72 10.62 11.69 9.17
C LYS A 72 10.05 11.08 10.45
N THR A 73 9.09 10.17 10.31
CA THR A 73 8.43 9.51 11.45
C THR A 73 9.35 8.53 12.15
N GLY A 74 10.14 7.75 11.40
CA GLY A 74 11.13 6.82 11.96
C GLY A 74 12.19 7.55 12.77
N ARG A 75 12.72 8.67 12.26
CA ARG A 75 13.64 9.54 13.00
C ARG A 75 13.05 10.08 14.30
N ALA A 76 11.80 10.55 14.27
CA ALA A 76 11.12 11.05 15.46
C ALA A 76 10.90 9.97 16.54
N ARG A 77 10.92 8.69 16.15
CA ARG A 77 10.74 7.52 17.04
C ARG A 77 12.06 6.84 17.42
N GLY A 78 13.20 7.36 17.01
CA GLY A 78 14.51 6.73 17.22
C GLY A 78 14.72 5.42 16.43
N GLN A 79 13.77 5.05 15.56
CA GLN A 79 13.83 3.83 14.75
C GLN A 79 14.50 4.14 13.41
N LEU A 80 15.77 3.76 13.29
CA LEU A 80 16.57 3.89 12.07
C LEU A 80 17.00 2.52 11.56
N ASP A 81 16.05 1.62 11.32
CA ASP A 81 16.37 0.37 10.61
C ASP A 81 16.43 0.61 9.08
N ALA A 82 17.65 0.80 8.59
CA ALA A 82 17.93 0.92 7.17
C ALA A 82 17.61 -0.37 6.39
N GLY A 83 17.63 -1.54 7.05
CA GLY A 83 17.31 -2.83 6.45
C GLY A 83 15.84 -2.90 6.02
N THR A 84 14.93 -2.54 6.90
CA THR A 84 13.50 -2.48 6.57
C THR A 84 13.20 -1.45 5.49
N GLY A 85 13.84 -0.27 5.52
CA GLY A 85 13.70 0.73 4.47
C GLY A 85 14.09 0.19 3.08
N LYS A 86 15.19 -0.57 2.99
CA LYS A 86 15.63 -1.23 1.74
C LYS A 86 14.62 -2.27 1.26
N LYS A 87 14.09 -3.12 2.16
CA LYS A 87 13.07 -4.13 1.81
C LYS A 87 11.82 -3.48 1.21
N HIS A 88 11.33 -2.40 1.82
CA HIS A 88 10.23 -1.62 1.27
C HIS A 88 10.58 -1.04 -0.11
N ALA A 89 11.75 -0.38 -0.23
CA ALA A 89 12.15 0.24 -1.50
C ALA A 89 12.23 -0.79 -2.65
N ILE A 90 12.84 -1.95 -2.41
CA ILE A 90 12.95 -3.04 -3.40
C ILE A 90 11.58 -3.59 -3.76
N TYR A 91 10.71 -3.82 -2.78
CA TYR A 91 9.39 -4.38 -3.03
C TYR A 91 8.52 -3.43 -3.88
N TRP A 92 8.45 -2.15 -3.48
CA TRP A 92 7.65 -1.16 -4.17
C TRP A 92 8.24 -0.79 -5.54
N SER A 93 9.57 -0.79 -5.71
CA SER A 93 10.19 -0.58 -7.02
C SER A 93 9.98 -1.78 -7.95
N GLY A 94 9.96 -3.00 -7.42
CA GLY A 94 9.59 -4.20 -8.16
C GLY A 94 8.15 -4.12 -8.67
N LEU A 95 7.20 -3.75 -7.81
CA LEU A 95 5.80 -3.56 -8.20
C LEU A 95 5.63 -2.46 -9.26
N LEU A 96 6.33 -1.33 -9.09
CA LEU A 96 6.32 -0.25 -10.08
C LEU A 96 6.88 -0.73 -11.42
N THR A 97 8.00 -1.46 -11.42
CA THR A 97 8.61 -2.02 -12.62
C THR A 97 7.64 -2.94 -13.35
N ILE A 98 7.00 -3.88 -12.66
CA ILE A 98 6.02 -4.79 -13.27
C ILE A 98 4.83 -4.01 -13.84
N THR A 99 4.37 -2.96 -13.15
CA THR A 99 3.28 -2.11 -13.62
C THR A 99 3.66 -1.36 -14.92
N ILE A 100 4.88 -0.83 -14.99
CA ILE A 100 5.41 -0.20 -16.21
C ILE A 100 5.49 -1.22 -17.36
N LEU A 101 5.97 -2.43 -17.09
CA LEU A 101 6.03 -3.50 -18.08
C LEU A 101 4.62 -3.87 -18.60
N ALA A 102 3.61 -3.92 -17.72
CA ALA A 102 2.23 -4.13 -18.13
C ALA A 102 1.74 -3.01 -19.06
N VAL A 103 2.00 -1.74 -18.72
CA VAL A 103 1.66 -0.59 -19.58
C VAL A 103 2.34 -0.70 -20.95
N LEU A 104 3.62 -1.10 -20.99
CA LEU A 104 4.34 -1.30 -22.25
C LEU A 104 3.70 -2.40 -23.12
N LEU A 105 3.18 -3.48 -22.53
CA LEU A 105 2.42 -4.49 -23.27
C LEU A 105 1.15 -3.89 -23.90
N GLY A 106 0.48 -2.98 -23.18
CA GLY A 106 -0.67 -2.23 -23.72
C GLY A 106 -0.28 -1.32 -24.89
N ILE A 107 0.81 -0.55 -24.75
CA ILE A 107 1.30 0.35 -25.82
C ILE A 107 1.71 -0.43 -27.07
N ARG A 108 2.29 -1.63 -26.90
CA ARG A 108 2.69 -2.50 -28.01
C ARG A 108 1.52 -3.28 -28.65
N GLY A 109 0.31 -3.11 -28.14
CA GLY A 109 -0.90 -3.74 -28.68
C GLY A 109 -1.07 -5.21 -28.31
N PHE A 110 -0.30 -5.74 -27.34
CA PHE A 110 -0.51 -7.11 -26.85
C PHE A 110 -1.76 -7.21 -25.96
N ILE A 111 -2.14 -6.10 -25.31
CA ILE A 111 -3.32 -6.01 -24.44
C ILE A 111 -4.14 -4.81 -24.90
N HIS A 112 -5.41 -5.02 -25.25
CA HIS A 112 -6.26 -4.00 -25.86
C HIS A 112 -7.22 -3.35 -24.87
N GLY A 113 -7.45 -2.04 -25.05
CA GLY A 113 -8.58 -1.32 -24.44
C GLY A 113 -8.62 -1.39 -22.91
N ALA A 114 -9.82 -1.57 -22.35
CA ALA A 114 -10.09 -1.58 -20.91
C ALA A 114 -9.39 -2.71 -20.13
N VAL A 115 -8.94 -3.77 -20.84
CA VAL A 115 -8.26 -4.92 -20.24
C VAL A 115 -6.95 -4.52 -19.58
N ILE A 116 -6.26 -3.49 -20.09
CA ILE A 116 -5.01 -3.04 -19.47
C ILE A 116 -5.22 -2.52 -18.04
N SER A 117 -6.31 -1.78 -17.80
CA SER A 117 -6.63 -1.25 -16.48
C SER A 117 -6.95 -2.38 -15.51
N GLN A 118 -7.65 -3.42 -15.96
CA GLN A 118 -7.94 -4.62 -15.17
C GLN A 118 -6.67 -5.41 -14.84
N VAL A 119 -5.75 -5.58 -15.80
CA VAL A 119 -4.45 -6.24 -15.59
C VAL A 119 -3.62 -5.45 -14.57
N ILE A 120 -3.54 -4.13 -14.71
CA ILE A 120 -2.83 -3.27 -13.76
C ILE A 120 -3.46 -3.37 -12.37
N LEU A 121 -4.80 -3.33 -12.27
CA LEU A 121 -5.52 -3.50 -11.02
C LEU A 121 -5.15 -4.82 -10.33
N LEU A 122 -5.10 -5.92 -11.09
CA LEU A 122 -4.73 -7.23 -10.58
C LEU A 122 -3.27 -7.28 -10.11
N VAL A 123 -2.33 -6.73 -10.90
CA VAL A 123 -0.92 -6.61 -10.52
C VAL A 123 -0.77 -5.84 -9.20
N VAL A 124 -1.45 -4.69 -9.07
CA VAL A 124 -1.39 -3.88 -7.85
C VAL A 124 -2.08 -4.59 -6.69
N ALA A 125 -3.22 -5.25 -6.90
CA ALA A 125 -3.91 -6.02 -5.87
C ALA A 125 -3.00 -7.13 -5.31
N MET A 126 -2.29 -7.86 -6.18
CA MET A 126 -1.32 -8.87 -5.76
C MET A 126 -0.11 -8.26 -5.06
N GLY A 127 0.38 -7.10 -5.52
CA GLY A 127 1.43 -6.34 -4.83
C GLY A 127 1.00 -5.89 -3.44
N TRP A 128 -0.25 -5.46 -3.27
CA TRP A 128 -0.78 -5.07 -1.96
C TRP A 128 -0.99 -6.29 -1.08
N TRP A 129 -1.43 -7.42 -1.64
CA TRP A 129 -1.52 -8.68 -0.91
C TRP A 129 -0.17 -9.10 -0.35
N GLY A 130 0.87 -9.12 -1.19
CA GLY A 130 2.23 -9.47 -0.75
C GLY A 130 2.81 -8.48 0.25
N ALA A 131 2.54 -7.18 0.10
CA ALA A 131 2.87 -6.18 1.13
C ALA A 131 2.13 -6.45 2.45
N GLY A 132 0.92 -7.00 2.38
CA GLY A 132 0.12 -7.44 3.52
C GLY A 132 0.74 -8.59 4.30
N VAL A 133 1.35 -9.54 3.57
CA VAL A 133 2.07 -10.68 4.14
C VAL A 133 3.42 -10.26 4.71
N LEU A 134 4.16 -9.41 4.01
CA LEU A 134 5.54 -9.06 4.34
C LEU A 134 5.68 -7.92 5.35
N PHE A 135 4.75 -6.96 5.35
CA PHE A 135 4.89 -5.71 6.11
C PHE A 135 3.72 -5.46 7.05
N ASP A 136 2.53 -5.21 6.53
CA ASP A 136 1.39 -4.75 7.32
C ASP A 136 0.08 -5.35 6.84
N ARG A 137 -0.56 -6.15 7.70
CA ARG A 137 -1.81 -6.86 7.41
C ARG A 137 -2.94 -5.97 6.90
N TYR A 138 -2.93 -4.66 7.16
CA TYR A 138 -3.92 -3.75 6.59
C TYR A 138 -3.97 -3.79 5.06
N PHE A 139 -2.84 -4.06 4.39
CA PHE A 139 -2.83 -4.20 2.93
C PHE A 139 -3.57 -5.44 2.42
N LEU A 140 -3.79 -6.47 3.25
CA LEU A 140 -4.60 -7.63 2.85
C LEU A 140 -6.06 -7.24 2.63
N TYR A 141 -6.63 -6.40 3.50
CA TYR A 141 -8.00 -5.91 3.34
C TYR A 141 -8.15 -5.06 2.07
N LEU A 142 -7.17 -4.19 1.84
CA LEU A 142 -7.16 -3.34 0.66
C LEU A 142 -7.01 -4.16 -0.63
N ALA A 143 -6.11 -5.15 -0.63
CA ALA A 143 -5.98 -6.10 -1.74
C ALA A 143 -7.27 -6.89 -1.98
N GLY A 144 -7.94 -7.34 -0.91
CA GLY A 144 -9.24 -8.00 -1.00
C GLY A 144 -10.31 -7.12 -1.66
N ILE A 145 -10.37 -5.83 -1.29
CA ILE A 145 -11.25 -4.86 -1.94
C ILE A 145 -10.90 -4.71 -3.42
N MET A 146 -9.62 -4.62 -3.77
CA MET A 146 -9.19 -4.51 -5.17
C MET A 146 -9.51 -5.77 -5.98
N MET A 147 -9.37 -6.96 -5.39
CA MET A 147 -9.75 -8.23 -6.04
C MET A 147 -11.26 -8.31 -6.26
N ALA A 148 -12.05 -7.92 -5.27
CA ALA A 148 -13.50 -7.84 -5.42
C ALA A 148 -13.90 -6.80 -6.49
N GLY A 149 -13.23 -5.65 -6.52
CA GLY A 149 -13.42 -4.62 -7.53
C GLY A 149 -13.00 -5.08 -8.94
N PHE A 150 -11.93 -5.87 -9.06
CA PHE A 150 -11.55 -6.53 -10.30
C PHE A 150 -12.66 -7.46 -10.78
N THR A 151 -13.18 -8.33 -9.92
CA THR A 151 -14.29 -9.22 -10.26
C THR A 151 -15.53 -8.43 -10.67
N ALA A 152 -15.87 -7.37 -9.93
CA ALA A 152 -17.00 -6.49 -10.27
C ALA A 152 -16.82 -5.83 -11.65
N ALA A 153 -15.60 -5.38 -11.98
CA ALA A 153 -15.27 -4.76 -13.26
C ALA A 153 -15.32 -5.73 -14.46
N LEU A 154 -15.49 -7.03 -14.23
CA LEU A 154 -15.77 -8.00 -15.31
C LEU A 154 -17.24 -8.03 -15.72
N PHE A 155 -18.15 -7.60 -14.84
CA PHE A 155 -19.60 -7.70 -15.03
C PHE A 155 -20.30 -6.34 -15.07
N LEU A 156 -19.63 -5.28 -14.62
CA LEU A 156 -20.20 -3.94 -14.48
C LEU A 156 -19.35 -2.93 -15.24
N ASP A 157 -20.00 -2.14 -16.09
CA ASP A 157 -19.32 -1.19 -16.98
C ASP A 157 -19.37 0.26 -16.48
N ARG A 158 -20.19 0.56 -15.45
CA ARG A 158 -20.42 1.93 -14.99
C ARG A 158 -20.01 2.12 -13.54
N TYR A 159 -19.20 3.15 -13.29
CA TYR A 159 -18.83 3.68 -11.97
C TYR A 159 -18.12 2.70 -11.03
N VAL A 160 -17.71 1.52 -11.52
CA VAL A 160 -17.03 0.50 -10.70
C VAL A 160 -15.71 1.04 -10.16
N TRP A 161 -14.97 1.76 -10.99
CA TRP A 161 -13.67 2.30 -10.62
C TRP A 161 -13.81 3.36 -9.53
N THR A 162 -14.73 4.31 -9.71
CA THR A 162 -15.03 5.36 -8.73
C THR A 162 -15.49 4.75 -7.41
N ALA A 163 -16.45 3.80 -7.45
CA ALA A 163 -16.95 3.15 -6.24
C ALA A 163 -15.84 2.41 -5.49
N MET A 164 -15.01 1.66 -6.20
CA MET A 164 -13.83 0.99 -5.63
C MET A 164 -12.82 1.99 -5.07
N GLY A 165 -12.50 3.05 -5.81
CA GLY A 165 -11.58 4.10 -5.39
C GLY A 165 -12.03 4.79 -4.11
N MET A 166 -13.31 5.11 -4.00
CA MET A 166 -13.92 5.68 -2.80
C MET A 166 -13.88 4.70 -1.63
N LEU A 167 -14.21 3.42 -1.87
CA LEU A 167 -14.14 2.40 -0.83
C LEU A 167 -12.72 2.22 -0.28
N LEU A 168 -11.72 2.18 -1.17
CA LEU A 168 -10.29 2.13 -0.79
C LEU A 168 -9.88 3.39 -0.03
N ALA A 169 -10.26 4.58 -0.50
CA ALA A 169 -9.92 5.84 0.15
C ALA A 169 -10.54 5.96 1.55
N ILE A 170 -11.80 5.55 1.72
CA ILE A 170 -12.47 5.48 3.02
C ILE A 170 -11.75 4.50 3.94
N THR A 171 -11.40 3.31 3.43
CA THR A 171 -10.70 2.28 4.21
C THR A 171 -9.32 2.78 4.66
N LEU A 172 -8.56 3.39 3.77
CA LEU A 172 -7.25 4.00 4.09
C LEU A 172 -7.39 5.11 5.14
N THR A 173 -8.41 5.96 5.02
CA THR A 173 -8.69 7.03 5.98
C THR A 173 -9.07 6.47 7.34
N ALA A 174 -9.93 5.44 7.38
CA ALA A 174 -10.31 4.75 8.61
C ALA A 174 -9.10 4.11 9.30
N VAL A 175 -8.22 3.45 8.53
CA VAL A 175 -6.95 2.90 9.04
C VAL A 175 -6.05 4.01 9.57
N ALA A 176 -5.94 5.14 8.87
CA ALA A 176 -5.14 6.28 9.30
C ALA A 176 -5.64 6.83 10.66
N VAL A 177 -6.96 7.04 10.80
CA VAL A 177 -7.58 7.52 12.04
C VAL A 177 -7.38 6.52 13.17
N HIS A 178 -7.58 5.23 12.92
CA HIS A 178 -7.38 4.18 13.92
C HIS A 178 -5.93 4.14 14.42
N LYS A 179 -4.96 4.20 13.50
CA LYS A 179 -3.53 4.26 13.85
C LYS A 179 -3.15 5.55 14.55
N GLY A 180 -3.74 6.69 14.15
CA GLY A 180 -3.53 7.98 14.80
C GLY A 180 -3.96 7.95 16.27
N LYS A 181 -5.15 7.41 16.56
CA LYS A 181 -5.66 7.25 17.94
C LYS A 181 -4.75 6.38 18.79
N LYS A 182 -4.31 5.23 18.28
CA LYS A 182 -3.41 4.31 19.00
C LYS A 182 -2.06 4.95 19.35
N ASN A 183 -1.53 5.79 18.48
CA ASN A 183 -0.28 6.52 18.74
C ASN A 183 -0.47 7.61 19.81
N ALA A 184 -1.66 8.22 19.91
CA ALA A 184 -1.95 9.23 20.93
C ALA A 184 -2.19 8.61 22.32
N SER A 185 -2.81 7.42 22.38
CA SER A 185 -3.09 6.73 23.64
C SER A 185 -1.89 6.01 24.25
N GLY A 186 -0.87 5.67 23.45
CA GLY A 186 0.38 5.03 23.93
C GLY A 186 1.48 6.02 24.34
N ALA A 187 1.18 7.32 24.36
CA ALA A 187 2.08 8.39 24.81
C ALA A 187 1.71 8.91 26.22
N GLN A 188 0.82 8.19 26.92
CA GLN A 188 0.51 8.35 28.35
C GLN A 188 1.09 7.16 29.11
#